data_AF-A0A5C8K6Z8-F1
#
_entry.id   AF-A0A5C8K6Z8-F1
#
_cell.length_a   1.000
_cell.length_b   1.000
_cell.length_c   1.000
_cell.angle_alpha   90.00
_cell.angle_beta   90.00
_cell.angle_gamma   90.00
#
_symmetry.space_group_name_H-M   'P 1'
#
loop_
_entity.id
_entity.type
_entity.pdbx_description
1 polymer ?
#
loop_
_entity_poly.entity_id
_entity_poly.type
_entity_poly.pdbx_seq_one_letter_code
_entity_poly.pdbx_strand_id
1 'polypeptide(L)'
;MTKLITIWDTSVGTLNVGDEIINESVKRELSSIYQDGYQFFTVPTHDVVGRRGKLILNKSEASFVAGTNILSSRYKHFRSSNGWNLRYRDAFLVRDVILFGVGWENYQSKPSFTNKFLYQHILNKTVIHSVRDNHTKKMLESIGITNVVNTGCPTLWRLVPEHCKTIPHTKAKKVITTVTDYRKDKAADELMLKSLNENYEEVYIWLQGAEDEPYFDGLDASIIKNIKKIPGSLQKYDEYLEDPDFEFVGTRLHAGIRAMQKGRRAVIIGVDNRSIEMKRDWDLPVLERENIAQLSEYINHDFETKINLDFDLIEKWKAQFKHE
;
A
#
# COMPACT_ATOMS: atom_id res chain seq x y z
N MET A 1 12.30 30.67 -10.11
CA MET A 1 13.22 29.66 -9.56
C MET A 1 12.44 28.37 -9.41
N THR A 2 12.98 27.23 -9.86
CA THR A 2 12.34 25.92 -9.68
C THR A 2 12.23 25.62 -8.18
N LYS A 3 11.02 25.30 -7.73
CA LYS A 3 10.74 24.90 -6.35
C LYS A 3 10.87 23.37 -6.22
N LEU A 4 11.22 22.90 -5.03
CA LEU A 4 11.52 21.49 -4.80
C LEU A 4 10.52 20.86 -3.84
N ILE A 5 10.02 19.67 -4.18
CA ILE A 5 9.23 18.82 -3.30
C ILE A 5 9.99 17.53 -3.08
N THR A 6 10.23 17.16 -1.82
CA THR A 6 10.84 15.87 -1.49
C THR A 6 9.76 14.82 -1.26
N ILE A 7 9.96 13.62 -1.81
CA ILE A 7 9.13 12.44 -1.55
C ILE A 7 10.01 11.39 -0.87
N TRP A 8 9.61 10.92 0.31
CA TRP A 8 10.19 9.74 0.91
C TRP A 8 9.58 8.52 0.24
N ASP A 9 10.37 7.91 -0.62
CA ASP A 9 9.97 6.83 -1.51
C ASP A 9 10.17 5.49 -0.81
N THR A 10 9.04 4.82 -0.55
CA THR A 10 9.00 3.53 0.15
C THR A 10 9.38 2.35 -0.74
N SER A 11 9.41 2.53 -2.07
CA SER A 11 9.83 1.48 -3.00
C SER A 11 11.35 1.40 -3.16
N VAL A 12 12.11 2.34 -2.59
CA VAL A 12 13.58 2.31 -2.63
C VAL A 12 14.14 1.56 -1.42
N GLY A 13 14.95 0.53 -1.68
CA GLY A 13 15.59 -0.29 -0.65
C GLY A 13 14.68 -1.37 -0.06
N THR A 14 13.61 -1.74 -0.77
CA THR A 14 12.70 -2.85 -0.44
C THR A 14 12.71 -3.90 -1.54
N LEU A 15 12.35 -5.13 -1.19
CA LEU A 15 12.16 -6.24 -2.13
C LEU A 15 10.68 -6.51 -2.41
N ASN A 16 9.80 -5.60 -2.02
CA ASN A 16 8.36 -5.69 -2.19
C ASN A 16 7.88 -4.72 -3.28
N VAL A 17 7.61 -5.26 -4.46
CA VAL A 17 7.18 -4.46 -5.64
C VAL A 17 5.84 -3.75 -5.41
N GLY A 18 5.03 -4.20 -4.45
CA GLY A 18 3.77 -3.52 -4.09
C GLY A 18 3.96 -2.09 -3.59
N ASP A 19 5.13 -1.73 -3.06
CA ASP A 19 5.43 -0.36 -2.66
C ASP A 19 5.59 0.57 -3.89
N GLU A 20 5.93 0.04 -5.07
CA GLU A 20 5.97 0.82 -6.32
C GLU A 20 4.58 1.34 -6.70
N ILE A 21 3.53 0.52 -6.56
CA ILE A 21 2.13 0.89 -6.84
C ILE A 21 1.69 2.09 -5.98
N ILE A 22 2.12 2.10 -4.72
CA ILE A 22 1.83 3.21 -3.79
C ILE A 22 2.56 4.46 -4.23
N ASN A 23 3.86 4.35 -4.52
CA ASN A 23 4.69 5.49 -4.92
C ASN A 23 4.26 6.07 -6.26
N GLU A 24 3.84 5.26 -7.23
CA GLU A 24 3.23 5.73 -8.48
C GLU A 24 1.99 6.58 -8.20
N SER A 25 1.10 6.09 -7.32
CA SER A 25 -0.12 6.81 -6.96
C SER A 25 0.18 8.11 -6.21
N VAL A 26 1.10 8.10 -5.26
CA VAL A 26 1.56 9.30 -4.53
C VAL A 26 2.15 10.33 -5.49
N LYS A 27 3.09 9.93 -6.35
CA LYS A 27 3.73 10.83 -7.33
C LYS A 27 2.68 11.44 -8.26
N ARG A 28 1.76 10.63 -8.76
CA ARG A 28 0.67 11.09 -9.64
C ARG A 28 -0.22 12.13 -8.96
N GLU A 29 -0.63 11.90 -7.72
CA GLU A 29 -1.49 12.85 -7.00
C GLU A 29 -0.71 14.12 -6.60
N LEU A 30 0.56 14.02 -6.20
CA LEU A 30 1.40 15.20 -5.93
C LEU A 30 1.65 16.02 -7.20
N SER A 31 1.87 15.40 -8.35
CA SER A 31 2.00 16.11 -9.64
C SER A 31 0.74 16.86 -10.05
N SER A 32 -0.45 16.44 -9.57
CA SER A 32 -1.69 17.18 -9.81
C SER A 32 -1.82 18.43 -8.94
N ILE A 33 -1.14 18.45 -7.79
CA ILE A 33 -1.14 19.55 -6.82
C ILE A 33 -0.01 20.54 -7.14
N TYR A 34 1.20 20.04 -7.31
CA TYR A 34 2.41 20.80 -7.60
C TYR A 34 2.70 20.75 -9.09
N GLN A 35 2.10 21.69 -9.82
CA GLN A 35 2.21 21.81 -11.27
C GLN A 35 3.46 22.64 -11.65
N ASP A 36 3.50 23.16 -12.87
CA ASP A 36 4.60 23.93 -13.48
C ASP A 36 5.56 24.65 -12.50
N GLY A 37 6.88 24.44 -12.70
CA GLY A 37 7.92 25.08 -11.89
C GLY A 37 8.30 24.33 -10.61
N TYR A 38 7.63 23.22 -10.29
CA TYR A 38 8.05 22.30 -9.24
C TYR A 38 8.84 21.09 -9.78
N GLN A 39 9.85 20.67 -9.04
CA GLN A 39 10.63 19.46 -9.30
C GLN A 39 10.53 18.51 -8.09
N PHE A 40 10.24 17.24 -8.37
CA PHE A 40 10.21 16.19 -7.36
C PHE A 40 11.60 15.56 -7.16
N PHE A 41 12.00 15.42 -5.91
CA PHE A 41 13.21 14.73 -5.49
C PHE A 41 12.85 13.57 -4.56
N THR A 42 13.36 12.38 -4.83
CA THR A 42 13.08 11.19 -4.01
C THR A 42 14.22 10.89 -3.04
N VAL A 43 13.86 10.52 -1.80
CA VAL A 43 14.78 9.97 -0.81
C VAL A 43 14.28 8.61 -0.34
N PRO A 44 15.16 7.63 -0.06
CA PRO A 44 14.73 6.31 0.41
C PRO A 44 14.18 6.39 1.84
N THR A 45 13.25 5.50 2.18
CA THR A 45 12.83 5.27 3.57
C THR A 45 13.58 4.13 4.24
N HIS A 46 13.95 3.08 3.50
CA HIS A 46 14.59 1.88 4.02
C HIS A 46 16.11 2.03 4.22
N ASP A 47 16.71 3.06 3.63
CA ASP A 47 18.13 3.38 3.78
C ASP A 47 18.35 4.76 4.43
N VAL A 48 19.55 4.97 4.96
CA VAL A 48 19.94 6.24 5.58
C VAL A 48 20.13 7.28 4.50
N VAL A 49 19.42 8.41 4.63
CA VAL A 49 19.58 9.53 3.70
C VAL A 49 21.00 10.10 3.78
N GLY A 50 21.72 10.04 2.65
CA GLY A 50 23.06 10.58 2.51
C GLY A 50 23.12 12.11 2.60
N ARG A 51 24.33 12.68 2.73
CA ARG A 51 24.54 14.13 2.90
C ARG A 51 23.88 14.98 1.81
N ARG A 52 23.95 14.54 0.54
CA ARG A 52 23.34 15.26 -0.58
C ARG A 52 21.81 15.27 -0.49
N GLY A 53 21.20 14.13 -0.15
CA GLY A 53 19.75 14.04 0.08
C GLY A 53 19.30 14.97 1.21
N LYS A 54 20.04 15.01 2.33
CA LYS A 54 19.79 15.92 3.45
C LYS A 54 19.87 17.40 3.06
N LEU A 55 20.84 17.79 2.24
CA LEU A 55 20.95 19.17 1.75
C LEU A 55 19.79 19.57 0.84
N ILE A 56 19.27 18.65 0.02
CA ILE A 56 18.11 18.90 -0.84
C ILE A 56 16.82 18.93 -0.04
N LEU A 57 16.69 18.07 0.97
CA LEU A 57 15.56 18.06 1.89
C LEU A 57 15.40 19.42 2.59
N ASN A 58 16.49 20.02 3.06
CA ASN A 58 16.49 21.36 3.67
C ASN A 58 16.14 22.50 2.70
N LYS A 59 16.20 22.27 1.38
CA LYS A 59 15.83 23.24 0.34
C LYS A 59 14.43 23.01 -0.20
N SER A 60 13.78 21.90 0.17
CA SER A 60 12.46 21.56 -0.32
C SER A 60 11.40 22.38 0.40
N GLU A 61 10.41 22.85 -0.35
CA GLU A 61 9.26 23.60 0.20
C GLU A 61 8.38 22.69 1.06
N ALA A 62 8.28 21.41 0.68
CA ALA A 62 7.59 20.39 1.43
C ALA A 62 8.26 19.02 1.27
N SER A 63 8.05 18.14 2.27
CA SER A 63 8.56 16.77 2.28
C SER A 63 7.43 15.80 2.62
N PHE A 64 7.06 14.95 1.67
CA PHE A 64 5.96 14.01 1.81
C PHE A 64 6.47 12.59 2.02
N VAL A 65 5.94 11.89 3.02
CA VAL A 65 6.19 10.46 3.17
C VAL A 65 5.14 9.69 2.40
N ALA A 66 5.58 9.01 1.34
CA ALA A 66 4.72 8.12 0.59
C ALA A 66 4.27 6.96 1.48
N GLY A 67 2.99 6.61 1.36
CA GLY A 67 2.39 5.55 2.13
C GLY A 67 3.13 4.20 2.05
N THR A 68 2.95 3.42 3.09
CA THR A 68 3.04 1.96 3.24
C THR A 68 2.80 1.72 4.74
N ASN A 69 3.16 0.57 5.27
CA ASN A 69 3.18 0.30 6.71
C ASN A 69 4.43 0.88 7.40
N ILE A 70 4.66 2.19 7.22
CA ILE A 70 5.91 2.83 7.62
C ILE A 70 5.96 3.21 9.10
N LEU A 71 4.81 3.48 9.73
CA LEU A 71 4.74 3.89 11.14
C LEU A 71 4.71 2.67 12.07
N SER A 72 5.37 2.77 13.23
CA SER A 72 5.48 1.69 14.19
C SER A 72 5.60 2.23 15.61
N SER A 73 5.12 1.47 16.59
CA SER A 73 5.17 1.84 18.01
C SER A 73 6.55 1.64 18.63
N ARG A 74 7.41 0.83 18.00
CA ARG A 74 8.70 0.41 18.54
C ARG A 74 9.76 0.40 17.44
N TYR A 75 10.32 1.56 17.13
CA TYR A 75 11.50 1.60 16.26
C TYR A 75 12.73 1.16 17.01
N LYS A 76 13.56 0.36 16.34
CA LYS A 76 14.94 0.13 16.76
C LYS A 76 15.77 1.29 16.22
N HIS A 77 15.71 2.46 16.86
CA HIS A 77 16.35 3.72 16.42
C HIS A 77 17.90 3.64 16.27
N PHE A 78 18.51 2.55 16.75
CA PHE A 78 19.93 2.25 16.63
C PHE A 78 20.27 1.23 15.54
N ARG A 79 19.27 0.72 14.80
CA ARG A 79 19.43 -0.30 13.74
C ARG A 79 18.74 0.12 12.46
N SER A 80 19.33 -0.24 11.33
CA SER A 80 18.84 0.02 9.97
C SER A 80 17.76 -0.95 9.49
N SER A 81 16.99 -1.55 10.41
CA SER A 81 16.03 -2.62 10.09
C SER A 81 14.57 -2.20 10.29
N ASN A 82 14.30 -0.89 10.35
CA ASN A 82 12.93 -0.36 10.46
C ASN A 82 12.43 0.00 9.06
N GLY A 83 11.13 -0.12 8.81
CA GLY A 83 10.51 0.35 7.55
C GLY A 83 10.77 1.84 7.26
N TRP A 84 10.95 2.64 8.32
CA TRP A 84 11.52 3.98 8.24
C TRP A 84 12.86 4.04 8.98
N ASN A 85 13.95 4.10 8.24
CA ASN A 85 15.31 4.12 8.76
C ASN A 85 15.72 5.54 9.20
N LEU A 86 15.00 6.07 10.19
CA LEU A 86 15.34 7.32 10.86
C LEU A 86 16.13 7.03 12.14
N ARG A 87 17.39 7.46 12.18
CA ARG A 87 18.18 7.47 13.42
C ARG A 87 17.83 8.73 14.19
N TYR A 88 18.03 8.75 15.51
CA TYR A 88 17.81 9.96 16.30
C TYR A 88 18.60 11.18 15.82
N ARG A 89 19.79 10.96 15.26
CA ARG A 89 20.60 12.05 14.69
C ARG A 89 19.96 12.65 13.43
N ASP A 90 19.14 11.88 12.72
CA ASP A 90 18.41 12.35 11.54
C ASP A 90 17.21 13.22 11.94
N ALA A 91 16.64 13.05 13.14
CA ALA A 91 15.55 13.89 13.65
C ALA A 91 15.93 15.38 13.78
N PHE A 92 17.23 15.69 13.89
CA PHE A 92 17.70 17.09 13.89
C PHE A 92 17.72 17.73 12.49
N LEU A 93 17.72 16.91 11.44
CA LEU A 93 17.84 17.34 10.04
C LEU A 93 16.53 17.14 9.26
N VAL A 94 15.73 16.17 9.68
CA VAL A 94 14.42 15.85 9.09
C VAL A 94 13.35 16.50 9.96
N ARG A 95 12.67 17.50 9.42
CA ARG A 95 11.59 18.24 10.09
C ARG A 95 10.49 18.56 9.10
N ASP A 96 9.33 18.90 9.65
CA ASP A 96 8.16 19.35 8.90
C ASP A 96 7.70 18.38 7.81
N VAL A 97 7.88 17.08 8.07
CA VAL A 97 7.47 15.99 7.19
C VAL A 97 5.96 15.82 7.22
N ILE A 98 5.38 15.61 6.05
CA ILE A 98 3.94 15.46 5.84
C ILE A 98 3.63 14.01 5.49
N LEU A 99 2.80 13.36 6.29
CA LEU A 99 2.32 12.01 5.99
C LEU A 99 1.30 12.04 4.83
N PHE A 100 1.47 11.14 3.86
CA PHE A 100 0.55 10.98 2.75
C PHE A 100 0.13 9.50 2.61
N GLY A 101 -1.04 9.17 3.17
CA GLY A 101 -1.66 7.86 3.07
C GLY A 101 -0.87 6.75 3.76
N VAL A 102 -0.17 7.10 4.85
CA VAL A 102 0.65 6.15 5.62
C VAL A 102 -0.20 5.27 6.53
N GLY A 103 0.33 4.09 6.85
CA GLY A 103 -0.29 3.12 7.76
C GLY A 103 0.63 2.70 8.91
N TRP A 104 0.02 2.17 9.97
CA TRP A 104 0.69 1.53 11.09
C TRP A 104 1.00 0.05 10.78
N GLU A 105 2.20 -0.39 11.14
CA GLU A 105 2.78 -1.66 10.70
C GLU A 105 1.97 -2.90 11.08
N ASN A 106 1.57 -2.99 12.35
CA ASN A 106 0.80 -4.10 12.91
C ASN A 106 -0.04 -3.55 14.07
N TYR A 107 -1.01 -4.34 14.55
CA TYR A 107 -1.66 -4.04 15.82
C TYR A 107 -0.63 -4.09 16.96
N GLN A 108 -0.33 -2.92 17.52
CA GLN A 108 0.69 -2.75 18.54
C GLN A 108 0.11 -1.97 19.73
N SER A 109 0.77 -2.08 20.88
CA SER A 109 0.55 -1.16 22.00
C SER A 109 0.84 0.27 21.55
N LYS A 110 0.41 1.26 22.35
CA LYS A 110 0.74 2.68 22.13
C LYS A 110 2.24 2.89 21.84
N PRO A 111 2.59 3.91 21.03
CA PRO A 111 3.98 4.19 20.70
C PRO A 111 4.83 4.42 21.94
N SER A 112 6.06 3.92 21.91
CA SER A 112 7.04 4.16 22.98
C SER A 112 7.30 5.66 23.16
N PHE A 113 7.82 6.06 24.32
CA PHE A 113 8.22 7.45 24.55
C PHE A 113 9.16 7.99 23.47
N THR A 114 10.07 7.15 22.98
CA THR A 114 11.04 7.53 21.96
C THR A 114 10.41 7.70 20.57
N ASN A 115 9.49 6.82 20.18
CA ASN A 115 8.74 6.95 18.93
C ASN A 115 7.80 8.15 18.98
N LYS A 116 7.13 8.37 20.12
CA LYS A 116 6.33 9.58 20.36
C LYS A 116 7.18 10.83 20.17
N PHE A 117 8.33 10.93 20.83
CA PHE A 117 9.23 12.08 20.69
C PHE A 117 9.67 12.29 19.25
N LEU A 118 10.07 11.22 18.55
CA LEU A 118 10.47 11.28 17.15
C LEU A 118 9.34 11.85 16.28
N TYR A 119 8.15 11.24 16.32
CA TYR A 119 7.03 11.67 15.48
C TYR A 119 6.58 13.10 15.79
N GLN A 120 6.48 13.47 17.07
CA GLN A 120 6.14 14.85 17.45
C GLN A 120 7.20 15.89 17.02
N HIS A 121 8.44 15.47 16.82
CA HIS A 121 9.53 16.35 16.40
C HIS A 121 9.62 16.50 14.88
N ILE A 122 9.48 15.40 14.13
CA ILE A 122 9.74 15.39 12.69
C ILE A 122 8.51 15.73 11.85
N LEU A 123 7.29 15.47 12.36
CA LEU A 123 6.07 15.71 11.62
C LEU A 123 5.67 17.18 11.66
N ASN A 124 5.13 17.66 10.53
CA ASN A 124 4.64 19.01 10.40
C ASN A 124 3.50 19.30 11.40
N LYS A 125 3.55 20.45 12.08
CA LYS A 125 2.62 20.78 13.17
C LYS A 125 1.37 21.53 12.73
N THR A 126 1.36 22.07 11.51
CA THR A 126 0.30 22.98 11.03
C THR A 126 -0.49 22.37 9.88
N VAL A 127 0.15 21.56 9.05
CA VAL A 127 -0.44 20.87 7.90
C VAL A 127 -1.21 19.63 8.39
N ILE A 128 -2.36 19.36 7.76
CA ILE A 128 -3.12 18.14 7.99
C ILE A 128 -2.39 16.95 7.36
N HIS A 129 -2.14 15.91 8.16
CA HIS A 129 -1.60 14.64 7.74
C HIS A 129 -2.67 13.70 7.18
N SER A 130 -2.30 12.96 6.14
CA SER A 130 -3.14 11.93 5.54
C SER A 130 -2.66 10.54 5.99
N VAL A 131 -3.58 9.74 6.53
CA VAL A 131 -3.36 8.32 6.85
C VAL A 131 -4.32 7.43 6.07
N ARG A 132 -3.96 6.15 5.97
CA ARG A 132 -4.70 5.14 5.19
C ARG A 132 -5.91 4.56 5.92
N ASP A 133 -5.84 4.47 7.23
CA ASP A 133 -6.84 3.82 8.06
C ASP A 133 -7.04 4.50 9.42
N ASN A 134 -8.20 4.27 10.02
CA ASN A 134 -8.64 4.81 11.29
C ASN A 134 -7.82 4.25 12.47
N HIS A 135 -7.26 3.04 12.36
CA HIS A 135 -6.33 2.54 13.35
C HIS A 135 -5.08 3.43 13.43
N THR A 136 -4.47 3.74 12.30
CA THR A 136 -3.31 4.63 12.21
C THR A 136 -3.63 6.03 12.74
N LYS A 137 -4.82 6.56 12.39
CA LYS A 137 -5.31 7.84 12.93
C LYS A 137 -5.34 7.84 14.46
N LYS A 138 -5.99 6.83 15.06
CA LYS A 138 -6.10 6.68 16.53
C LYS A 138 -4.74 6.53 17.20
N MET A 139 -3.78 5.85 16.56
CA MET A 139 -2.42 5.68 17.08
C MET A 139 -1.67 7.01 17.16
N LEU A 140 -1.76 7.85 16.13
CA LEU A 140 -1.17 9.20 16.12
C LEU A 140 -1.86 10.14 17.13
N GLU A 141 -3.19 10.11 17.19
CA GLU A 141 -3.96 10.90 18.17
C GLU A 141 -3.58 10.52 19.60
N SER A 142 -3.34 9.23 19.87
CA SER A 142 -2.95 8.73 21.20
C SER A 142 -1.62 9.30 21.71
N ILE A 143 -0.78 9.83 20.81
CA ILE A 143 0.48 10.50 21.14
C ILE A 143 0.43 12.01 20.94
N GLY A 144 -0.77 12.59 20.79
CA GLY A 144 -1.00 14.03 20.71
C GLY A 144 -0.78 14.63 19.33
N ILE A 145 -0.77 13.83 18.27
CA ILE A 145 -0.72 14.29 16.88
C ILE A 145 -2.14 14.22 16.33
N THR A 146 -2.85 15.35 16.40
CA THR A 146 -4.30 15.44 16.14
C THR A 146 -4.64 16.10 14.81
N ASN A 147 -3.66 16.71 14.13
CA ASN A 147 -3.76 17.23 12.77
C ASN A 147 -3.71 16.10 11.73
N VAL A 148 -4.53 15.06 11.90
CA VAL A 148 -4.53 13.85 11.06
C VAL A 148 -5.94 13.46 10.62
N VAL A 149 -6.08 13.10 9.35
CA VAL A 149 -7.35 12.64 8.77
C VAL A 149 -7.13 11.33 8.00
N ASN A 150 -8.16 10.49 8.00
CA ASN A 150 -8.14 9.23 7.28
C ASN A 150 -8.64 9.48 5.84
N THR A 151 -7.72 9.55 4.88
CA THR A 151 -8.04 9.77 3.46
C THR A 151 -7.99 8.49 2.64
N GLY A 152 -7.67 7.36 3.26
CA GLY A 152 -7.38 6.14 2.54
C GLY A 152 -5.99 6.13 1.90
N CYS A 153 -5.63 4.99 1.32
CA CYS A 153 -4.38 4.86 0.58
C CYS A 153 -4.50 5.67 -0.73
N PRO A 154 -3.45 6.37 -1.21
CA PRO A 154 -3.52 7.13 -2.46
C PRO A 154 -3.79 6.23 -3.67
N THR A 155 -3.55 4.93 -3.53
CA THR A 155 -3.91 3.91 -4.53
C THR A 155 -5.42 3.75 -4.71
N LEU A 156 -6.24 4.12 -3.72
CA LEU A 156 -7.70 4.07 -3.83
C LEU A 156 -8.30 5.34 -4.46
N TRP A 157 -7.59 6.48 -4.48
CA TRP A 157 -8.18 7.80 -4.77
C TRP A 157 -8.80 7.96 -6.17
N ARG A 158 -8.45 7.07 -7.11
CA ARG A 158 -9.02 7.05 -8.46
C ARG A 158 -10.06 5.95 -8.68
N LEU A 159 -10.32 5.12 -7.66
CA LEU A 159 -11.45 4.19 -7.64
C LEU A 159 -12.72 4.98 -7.25
N VAL A 160 -13.01 6.01 -8.04
CA VAL A 160 -14.25 6.81 -7.93
C VAL A 160 -15.44 5.96 -8.39
N PRO A 161 -16.68 6.30 -8.01
CA PRO A 161 -17.87 5.52 -8.37
C PRO A 161 -17.99 5.25 -9.88
N GLU A 162 -17.60 6.20 -10.72
CA GLU A 162 -17.62 6.06 -12.18
C GLU A 162 -16.65 4.98 -12.66
N HIS A 163 -15.44 4.94 -12.09
CA HIS A 163 -14.44 3.92 -12.42
C HIS A 163 -14.88 2.55 -11.89
N CYS A 164 -15.34 2.50 -10.64
CA CYS A 164 -15.85 1.29 -9.99
C CYS A 164 -16.95 0.58 -10.79
N LYS A 165 -17.87 1.34 -11.40
CA LYS A 165 -18.92 0.81 -12.28
C LYS A 165 -18.41 0.15 -13.56
N THR A 166 -17.18 0.44 -13.97
CA THR A 166 -16.57 -0.21 -15.16
C THR A 166 -15.98 -1.58 -14.83
N ILE A 167 -15.79 -1.89 -13.55
CA ILE A 167 -15.23 -3.16 -13.11
C ILE A 167 -16.31 -4.26 -13.24
N PRO A 168 -16.02 -5.39 -13.90
CA PRO A 168 -16.99 -6.48 -14.04
C PRO A 168 -17.50 -7.01 -12.69
N HIS A 169 -18.80 -7.31 -12.63
CA HIS A 169 -19.42 -7.89 -11.43
C HIS A 169 -19.27 -9.41 -11.39
N THR A 170 -19.26 -10.03 -12.56
CA THR A 170 -19.20 -11.48 -12.78
C THR A 170 -17.75 -11.96 -12.78
N LYS A 171 -17.54 -13.20 -12.33
CA LYS A 171 -16.23 -13.87 -12.34
C LYS A 171 -15.62 -13.94 -13.74
N ALA A 172 -14.33 -13.65 -13.85
CA ALA A 172 -13.57 -13.85 -15.09
C ALA A 172 -13.13 -15.31 -15.31
N LYS A 173 -12.54 -15.61 -16.48
CA LYS A 173 -12.10 -16.98 -16.84
C LYS A 173 -10.73 -17.33 -16.27
N LYS A 174 -9.85 -16.35 -16.20
CA LYS A 174 -8.47 -16.47 -15.73
C LYS A 174 -8.28 -15.68 -14.46
N VAL A 175 -7.36 -16.14 -13.61
CA VAL A 175 -7.06 -15.44 -12.35
C VAL A 175 -5.56 -15.23 -12.18
N ILE A 176 -5.21 -14.04 -11.73
CA ILE A 176 -3.89 -13.76 -11.16
C ILE A 176 -3.99 -13.84 -9.64
N THR A 177 -3.13 -14.63 -9.03
CA THR A 177 -3.00 -14.81 -7.59
C THR A 177 -1.62 -14.41 -7.09
N THR A 178 -1.49 -14.34 -5.77
CA THR A 178 -0.26 -14.01 -5.06
C THR A 178 -0.25 -14.74 -3.72
N VAL A 179 0.93 -15.20 -3.30
CA VAL A 179 1.21 -15.62 -1.92
C VAL A 179 2.01 -14.56 -1.19
N THR A 180 2.12 -14.68 0.13
CA THR A 180 2.82 -13.69 0.97
C THR A 180 3.86 -14.35 1.86
N ASP A 181 5.13 -14.19 1.47
CA ASP A 181 6.30 -14.79 2.13
C ASP A 181 6.50 -14.42 3.62
N TYR A 182 6.08 -13.23 4.07
CA TYR A 182 6.27 -12.78 5.46
C TYR A 182 5.08 -13.10 6.38
N ARG A 183 4.01 -13.71 5.85
CA ARG A 183 2.78 -14.12 6.57
C ARG A 183 2.32 -15.52 6.13
N LYS A 184 3.25 -16.44 5.91
CA LYS A 184 2.98 -17.81 5.43
C LYS A 184 1.90 -18.51 6.26
N ASP A 185 0.94 -19.13 5.58
CA ASP A 185 0.00 -20.08 6.17
C ASP A 185 -0.27 -21.18 5.16
N LYS A 186 0.60 -22.20 5.19
CA LYS A 186 0.64 -23.25 4.17
C LYS A 186 -0.73 -23.88 3.92
N ALA A 187 -1.50 -24.16 4.97
CA ALA A 187 -2.81 -24.81 4.83
C ALA A 187 -3.83 -23.89 4.14
N ALA A 188 -3.89 -22.62 4.55
CA ALA A 188 -4.80 -21.66 3.94
C ALA A 188 -4.38 -21.30 2.51
N ASP A 189 -3.08 -21.13 2.26
CA ASP A 189 -2.55 -20.80 0.94
C ASP A 189 -2.74 -21.97 -0.06
N GLU A 190 -2.55 -23.22 0.37
CA GLU A 190 -2.87 -24.40 -0.45
C GLU A 190 -4.37 -24.53 -0.74
N LEU A 191 -5.22 -24.27 0.25
CA LEU A 191 -6.68 -24.29 0.07
C LEU A 191 -7.15 -23.17 -0.90
N MET A 192 -6.54 -21.99 -0.82
CA MET A 192 -6.76 -20.91 -1.78
C MET A 192 -6.40 -21.38 -3.19
N LEU A 193 -5.16 -21.82 -3.42
CA LEU A 193 -4.68 -22.20 -4.75
C LEU A 193 -5.47 -23.38 -5.34
N LYS A 194 -5.85 -24.35 -4.50
CA LYS A 194 -6.74 -25.44 -4.90
C LYS A 194 -8.09 -24.91 -5.37
N SER A 195 -8.72 -24.03 -4.58
CA SER A 195 -10.00 -23.41 -4.95
C SER A 195 -9.90 -22.64 -6.26
N LEU A 196 -8.78 -21.94 -6.51
CA LEU A 196 -8.55 -21.26 -7.79
C LEU A 196 -8.43 -22.24 -8.96
N ASN A 197 -7.65 -23.31 -8.83
CA ASN A 197 -7.53 -24.34 -9.87
C ASN A 197 -8.86 -25.02 -10.20
N GLU A 198 -9.77 -25.15 -9.24
CA GLU A 198 -11.09 -25.75 -9.42
C GLU A 198 -12.11 -24.80 -10.07
N ASN A 199 -11.87 -23.48 -10.02
CA ASN A 199 -12.85 -22.47 -10.42
C ASN A 199 -12.43 -21.61 -11.62
N TYR A 200 -11.18 -21.63 -12.06
CA TYR A 200 -10.70 -20.87 -13.22
C TYR A 200 -10.13 -21.78 -14.29
N GLU A 201 -10.23 -21.35 -15.55
CA GLU A 201 -9.64 -22.05 -16.69
C GLU A 201 -8.11 -22.02 -16.62
N GLU A 202 -7.56 -20.89 -16.18
CA GLU A 202 -6.12 -20.69 -16.04
C GLU A 202 -5.79 -19.89 -14.77
N VAL A 203 -4.78 -20.35 -14.03
CA VAL A 203 -4.30 -19.72 -12.81
C VAL A 203 -2.86 -19.26 -13.02
N TYR A 204 -2.61 -18.00 -12.69
CA TYR A 204 -1.29 -17.37 -12.77
C TYR A 204 -0.88 -16.85 -11.40
N ILE A 205 0.39 -16.99 -11.03
CA ILE A 205 0.93 -16.41 -9.80
C ILE A 205 1.89 -15.28 -10.11
N TRP A 206 1.63 -14.10 -9.53
CA TRP A 206 2.58 -13.00 -9.55
C TRP A 206 3.49 -13.04 -8.33
N LEU A 207 4.80 -13.16 -8.59
CA LEU A 207 5.84 -13.31 -7.58
C LEU A 207 6.34 -11.93 -7.13
N GLN A 208 5.52 -11.22 -6.34
CA GLN A 208 5.72 -9.81 -6.00
C GLN A 208 6.90 -9.56 -5.03
N GLY A 209 7.12 -10.45 -4.08
CA GLY A 209 8.20 -10.39 -3.09
C GLY A 209 9.35 -11.34 -3.43
N ALA A 210 10.57 -10.97 -3.04
CA ALA A 210 11.77 -11.78 -3.33
C ALA A 210 11.70 -13.23 -2.81
N GLU A 211 10.98 -13.47 -1.72
CA GLU A 211 10.84 -14.82 -1.11
C GLU A 211 9.51 -15.50 -1.47
N ASP A 212 8.70 -14.91 -2.36
CA ASP A 212 7.42 -15.52 -2.79
C ASP A 212 7.66 -16.78 -3.62
N GLU A 213 8.67 -16.79 -4.50
CA GLU A 213 8.96 -17.95 -5.35
C GLU A 213 9.46 -19.15 -4.54
N PRO A 214 10.49 -19.03 -3.67
CA PRO A 214 10.88 -20.13 -2.78
C PRO A 214 9.73 -20.61 -1.89
N TYR A 215 8.85 -19.71 -1.45
CA TYR A 215 7.69 -20.10 -0.64
C TYR A 215 6.67 -20.90 -1.45
N PHE A 216 6.30 -20.39 -2.63
CA PHE A 216 5.36 -21.04 -3.55
C PHE A 216 5.85 -22.43 -3.97
N ASP A 217 7.12 -22.55 -4.33
CA ASP A 217 7.73 -23.83 -4.72
C ASP A 217 7.79 -24.86 -3.57
N GLY A 218 7.61 -24.41 -2.31
CA GLY A 218 7.52 -25.27 -1.12
C GLY A 218 6.11 -25.76 -0.76
N LEU A 219 5.09 -25.36 -1.51
CA LEU A 219 3.71 -25.84 -1.38
C LEU A 219 3.54 -27.20 -2.06
N ASP A 220 2.38 -27.85 -1.87
CA ASP A 220 2.08 -29.14 -2.49
C ASP A 220 2.23 -29.08 -4.03
N ALA A 221 3.16 -29.91 -4.55
CA ALA A 221 3.48 -30.00 -5.97
C ALA A 221 2.26 -30.30 -6.86
N SER A 222 1.28 -31.06 -6.35
CA SER A 222 0.07 -31.40 -7.09
C SER A 222 -0.87 -30.21 -7.28
N ILE A 223 -0.81 -29.22 -6.38
CA ILE A 223 -1.59 -27.98 -6.44
C ILE A 223 -0.92 -26.97 -7.35
N ILE A 224 0.40 -26.82 -7.25
CA ILE A 224 1.12 -25.73 -7.95
C ILE A 224 1.49 -26.05 -9.40
N LYS A 225 1.51 -27.33 -9.82
CA LYS A 225 2.01 -27.77 -11.14
C LYS A 225 1.37 -27.07 -12.36
N ASN A 226 0.11 -26.63 -12.25
CA ASN A 226 -0.64 -26.04 -13.35
C ASN A 226 -0.68 -24.51 -13.29
N ILE A 227 -0.03 -23.91 -12.28
CA ILE A 227 -0.06 -22.48 -12.05
C ILE A 227 1.11 -21.83 -12.79
N LYS A 228 0.80 -20.86 -13.65
CA LYS A 228 1.80 -20.18 -14.49
C LYS A 228 2.43 -19.02 -13.72
N LYS A 229 3.76 -18.92 -13.72
CA LYS A 229 4.49 -17.83 -13.05
C LYS A 229 4.51 -16.56 -13.91
N ILE A 230 4.12 -15.43 -13.33
CA ILE A 230 4.31 -14.09 -13.88
C ILE A 230 5.59 -13.51 -13.25
N PRO A 231 6.53 -12.95 -14.05
CA PRO A 231 7.73 -12.30 -13.51
C PRO A 231 7.38 -11.21 -12.50
N GLY A 232 8.22 -11.05 -11.47
CA GLY A 232 7.93 -10.19 -10.33
C GLY A 232 7.87 -8.68 -10.58
N SER A 233 8.07 -8.18 -11.82
CA SER A 233 8.02 -6.74 -12.08
C SER A 233 6.59 -6.21 -12.18
N LEU A 234 6.37 -4.97 -11.74
CA LEU A 234 5.06 -4.30 -11.86
C LEU A 234 4.62 -4.16 -13.32
N GLN A 235 5.56 -3.86 -14.22
CA GLN A 235 5.29 -3.80 -15.66
C GLN A 235 4.69 -5.11 -16.18
N LYS A 236 5.27 -6.26 -15.79
CA LYS A 236 4.76 -7.56 -16.24
C LYS A 236 3.38 -7.82 -15.66
N TYR A 237 3.15 -7.50 -14.39
CA TYR A 237 1.81 -7.60 -13.82
C TYR A 237 0.77 -6.77 -14.57
N ASP A 238 1.10 -5.52 -14.89
CA ASP A 238 0.23 -4.63 -15.68
C ASP A 238 -0.08 -5.19 -17.07
N GLU A 239 0.92 -5.75 -17.78
CA GLU A 239 0.71 -6.36 -19.10
C GLU A 239 -0.36 -7.48 -19.07
N TYR A 240 -0.38 -8.31 -18.03
CA TYR A 240 -1.41 -9.33 -17.87
C TYR A 240 -2.78 -8.72 -17.52
N LEU A 241 -2.81 -7.65 -16.72
CA LEU A 241 -4.05 -6.95 -16.39
C LEU A 241 -4.66 -6.22 -17.60
N GLU A 242 -3.98 -6.06 -18.73
CA GLU A 242 -4.59 -5.54 -19.97
C GLU A 242 -5.56 -6.53 -20.63
N ASP A 243 -5.47 -7.84 -20.33
CA ASP A 243 -6.41 -8.85 -20.82
C ASP A 243 -7.69 -8.87 -19.93
N PRO A 244 -8.89 -8.62 -20.51
CA PRO A 244 -10.15 -8.57 -19.77
C PRO A 244 -10.65 -9.91 -19.24
N ASP A 245 -10.07 -11.03 -19.68
CA ASP A 245 -10.40 -12.34 -19.14
C ASP A 245 -9.73 -12.62 -17.79
N PHE A 246 -8.87 -11.70 -17.30
CA PHE A 246 -8.28 -11.79 -15.96
C PHE A 246 -9.06 -11.04 -14.89
N GLU A 247 -9.14 -11.68 -13.73
CA GLU A 247 -9.39 -11.02 -12.46
C GLU A 247 -8.29 -11.34 -11.43
N PHE A 248 -8.33 -10.69 -10.27
CA PHE A 248 -7.35 -10.92 -9.21
C PHE A 248 -7.97 -11.63 -8.01
N VAL A 249 -7.30 -12.66 -7.50
CA VAL A 249 -7.63 -13.26 -6.19
C VAL A 249 -6.34 -13.64 -5.46
N GLY A 250 -5.98 -12.94 -4.38
CA GLY A 250 -4.71 -13.24 -3.71
C GLY A 250 -4.40 -12.42 -2.45
N THR A 251 -3.31 -12.79 -1.78
CA THR A 251 -2.92 -12.27 -0.46
C THR A 251 -2.24 -10.89 -0.46
N ARG A 252 -1.81 -10.38 -1.63
CA ARG A 252 -1.14 -9.07 -1.73
C ARG A 252 -2.16 -7.96 -1.96
N LEU A 253 -2.44 -7.18 -0.91
CA LEU A 253 -3.37 -6.04 -0.91
C LEU A 253 -3.23 -5.10 -2.11
N HIS A 254 -2.02 -4.61 -2.40
CA HIS A 254 -1.81 -3.62 -3.46
C HIS A 254 -1.87 -4.22 -4.87
N ALA A 255 -1.64 -5.52 -5.02
CA ALA A 255 -1.88 -6.21 -6.29
C ALA A 255 -3.38 -6.14 -6.64
N GLY A 256 -4.25 -6.51 -5.70
CA GLY A 256 -5.70 -6.39 -5.90
C GLY A 256 -6.18 -4.96 -6.15
N ILE A 257 -5.61 -3.97 -5.44
CA ILE A 257 -5.93 -2.56 -5.72
C ILE A 257 -5.50 -2.15 -7.13
N ARG A 258 -4.31 -2.58 -7.59
CA ARG A 258 -3.85 -2.30 -8.96
C ARG A 258 -4.73 -2.99 -10.02
N ALA A 259 -5.19 -4.23 -9.76
CA ALA A 259 -6.18 -4.88 -10.61
C ALA A 259 -7.46 -4.05 -10.75
N MET A 260 -7.99 -3.52 -9.63
CA MET A 260 -9.13 -2.61 -9.65
C MET A 260 -8.83 -1.30 -10.40
N GLN A 261 -7.63 -0.71 -10.23
CA GLN A 261 -7.21 0.48 -10.99
C GLN A 261 -7.17 0.21 -12.51
N LYS A 262 -6.92 -1.03 -12.92
CA LYS A 262 -6.93 -1.50 -14.31
C LYS A 262 -8.30 -2.00 -14.79
N GLY A 263 -9.36 -1.78 -14.00
CA GLY A 263 -10.72 -2.16 -14.37
C GLY A 263 -11.02 -3.66 -14.21
N ARG A 264 -10.22 -4.38 -13.41
CA ARG A 264 -10.40 -5.81 -13.15
C ARG A 264 -11.07 -6.06 -11.82
N ARG A 265 -11.94 -7.07 -11.79
CA ARG A 265 -12.52 -7.59 -10.56
C ARG A 265 -11.39 -8.10 -9.66
N ALA A 266 -11.52 -7.89 -8.35
CA ALA A 266 -10.50 -8.29 -7.40
C ALA A 266 -11.12 -8.79 -6.10
N VAL A 267 -10.56 -9.87 -5.56
CA VAL A 267 -10.81 -10.36 -4.20
C VAL A 267 -9.47 -10.45 -3.47
N ILE A 268 -9.33 -9.72 -2.39
CA ILE A 268 -8.08 -9.67 -1.63
C ILE A 268 -8.22 -10.63 -0.45
N ILE A 269 -7.26 -11.54 -0.30
CA ILE A 269 -7.21 -12.42 0.87
C ILE A 269 -6.49 -11.68 2.00
N GLY A 270 -7.24 -11.39 3.07
CA GLY A 270 -6.77 -10.58 4.17
C GLY A 270 -5.86 -11.37 5.12
N VAL A 271 -4.55 -11.08 5.08
CA VAL A 271 -3.52 -11.76 5.89
C VAL A 271 -2.93 -10.89 7.00
N ASP A 272 -3.29 -9.60 7.03
CA ASP A 272 -2.82 -8.64 8.02
C ASP A 272 -3.79 -7.49 8.26
N ASN A 273 -3.48 -6.66 9.26
CA ASN A 273 -4.29 -5.51 9.63
C ASN A 273 -4.57 -4.54 8.49
N ARG A 274 -3.70 -4.40 7.48
CA ARG A 274 -3.92 -3.43 6.40
C ARG A 274 -5.18 -3.77 5.63
N SER A 275 -5.29 -5.02 5.21
CA SER A 275 -6.44 -5.50 4.44
C SER A 275 -7.73 -5.42 5.26
N ILE A 276 -7.68 -5.81 6.53
CA ILE A 276 -8.84 -5.78 7.45
C ILE A 276 -9.30 -4.33 7.71
N GLU A 277 -8.36 -3.42 7.96
CA GLU A 277 -8.66 -2.02 8.20
C GLU A 277 -9.21 -1.35 6.94
N MET A 278 -8.67 -1.65 5.75
CA MET A 278 -9.19 -1.10 4.49
C MET A 278 -10.55 -1.69 4.10
N LYS A 279 -10.81 -2.96 4.40
CA LYS A 279 -12.15 -3.55 4.31
C LYS A 279 -13.13 -2.76 5.18
N ARG A 280 -12.79 -2.58 6.46
CA ARG A 280 -13.67 -1.92 7.43
C ARG A 280 -13.92 -0.45 7.12
N ASP A 281 -12.87 0.28 6.74
CA ASP A 281 -12.96 1.73 6.55
C ASP A 281 -13.48 2.09 5.14
N TRP A 282 -13.20 1.28 4.11
CA TRP A 282 -13.43 1.64 2.71
C TRP A 282 -14.24 0.63 1.89
N ASP A 283 -14.72 -0.44 2.52
CA ASP A 283 -15.50 -1.51 1.87
C ASP A 283 -14.74 -2.26 0.78
N LEU A 284 -13.41 -2.36 0.94
CA LEU A 284 -12.55 -3.08 0.00
C LEU A 284 -12.96 -4.57 -0.06
N PRO A 285 -13.07 -5.19 -1.25
CA PRO A 285 -13.43 -6.61 -1.41
C PRO A 285 -12.38 -7.56 -0.81
N VAL A 286 -12.51 -7.85 0.49
CA VAL A 286 -11.55 -8.62 1.27
C VAL A 286 -12.22 -9.82 1.93
N LEU A 287 -11.74 -11.02 1.57
CA LEU A 287 -12.04 -12.26 2.27
C LEU A 287 -10.95 -12.49 3.31
N GLU A 288 -11.33 -12.57 4.58
CA GLU A 288 -10.39 -12.84 5.67
C GLU A 288 -9.86 -14.27 5.54
N ARG A 289 -8.55 -14.48 5.75
CA ARG A 289 -7.91 -15.78 5.49
C ARG A 289 -8.50 -16.90 6.34
N GLU A 290 -9.02 -16.59 7.52
CA GLU A 290 -9.74 -17.51 8.40
C GLU A 290 -10.98 -18.11 7.74
N ASN A 291 -11.57 -17.40 6.76
CA ASN A 291 -12.74 -17.82 6.00
C ASN A 291 -12.38 -18.38 4.62
N ILE A 292 -11.14 -18.77 4.37
CA ILE A 292 -10.69 -19.21 3.03
C ILE A 292 -11.48 -20.41 2.48
N ALA A 293 -12.10 -21.22 3.35
CA ALA A 293 -13.00 -22.30 2.94
C ALA A 293 -14.24 -21.82 2.15
N GLN A 294 -14.61 -20.54 2.30
CA GLN A 294 -15.73 -19.91 1.59
C GLN A 294 -15.31 -19.28 0.26
N LEU A 295 -14.01 -19.38 -0.11
CA LEU A 295 -13.49 -18.68 -1.28
C LEU A 295 -14.24 -19.05 -2.57
N SER A 296 -14.49 -20.34 -2.80
CA SER A 296 -15.20 -20.82 -3.98
C SER A 296 -16.61 -20.22 -4.08
N GLU A 297 -17.33 -20.10 -2.98
CA GLU A 297 -18.65 -19.45 -2.97
C GLU A 297 -18.50 -17.95 -3.28
N TYR A 298 -17.55 -17.29 -2.63
CA TYR A 298 -17.32 -15.85 -2.77
C TYR A 298 -16.96 -15.45 -4.21
N ILE A 299 -16.04 -16.16 -4.86
CA ILE A 299 -15.58 -15.81 -6.22
C ILE A 299 -16.64 -16.08 -7.29
N ASN A 300 -17.53 -17.06 -7.08
CA ASN A 300 -18.60 -17.40 -8.02
C ASN A 300 -19.85 -16.53 -7.82
N HIS A 301 -19.92 -15.74 -6.75
CA HIS A 301 -20.99 -14.77 -6.57
C HIS A 301 -20.69 -13.46 -7.32
N ASP A 302 -21.72 -12.90 -7.95
CA ASP A 302 -21.64 -11.58 -8.57
C ASP A 302 -21.62 -10.50 -7.48
N PHE A 303 -20.66 -9.58 -7.56
CA PHE A 303 -20.64 -8.43 -6.65
C PHE A 303 -20.19 -7.16 -7.35
N GLU A 304 -20.74 -6.03 -6.91
CA GLU A 304 -20.27 -4.71 -7.34
C GLU A 304 -18.97 -4.35 -6.61
N THR A 305 -17.98 -3.84 -7.33
CA THR A 305 -16.80 -3.24 -6.69
C THR A 305 -17.15 -1.82 -6.27
N LYS A 306 -17.27 -1.57 -4.96
CA LYS A 306 -17.62 -0.26 -4.40
C LYS A 306 -16.61 0.15 -3.35
N ILE A 307 -15.97 1.31 -3.52
CA ILE A 307 -15.01 1.85 -2.57
C ILE A 307 -15.56 3.14 -1.95
N ASN A 308 -15.80 3.12 -0.64
CA ASN A 308 -16.49 4.21 0.07
C ASN A 308 -15.51 5.27 0.61
N LEU A 309 -14.73 5.90 -0.26
CA LEU A 309 -13.82 6.99 0.14
C LEU A 309 -14.55 8.29 0.49
N ASP A 310 -14.00 9.01 1.46
CA ASP A 310 -14.40 10.39 1.77
C ASP A 310 -13.61 11.37 0.86
N PHE A 311 -14.18 11.67 -0.30
CA PHE A 311 -13.57 12.57 -1.28
C PHE A 311 -13.49 14.02 -0.79
N ASP A 312 -14.40 14.44 0.09
CA ASP A 312 -14.36 15.78 0.69
C ASP A 312 -13.15 15.93 1.61
N LEU A 313 -12.83 14.89 2.41
CA LEU A 313 -11.60 14.86 3.21
C LEU A 313 -10.34 14.83 2.33
N ILE A 314 -10.35 14.10 1.21
CA ILE A 314 -9.25 14.08 0.26
C ILE A 314 -9.03 15.49 -0.32
N GLU A 315 -10.08 16.16 -0.80
CA GLU A 315 -9.97 17.51 -1.36
C GLU A 315 -9.58 18.54 -0.31
N LYS A 316 -10.10 18.43 0.92
CA LYS A 316 -9.66 19.25 2.05
C LYS A 316 -8.16 19.09 2.32
N TRP A 317 -7.65 17.85 2.29
CA TRP A 317 -6.23 17.58 2.44
C TRP A 317 -5.41 18.13 1.27
N LYS A 318 -5.90 18.05 0.03
CA LYS A 318 -5.20 18.61 -1.15
C LYS A 318 -5.19 20.14 -1.13
N ALA A 319 -6.28 20.77 -0.70
CA ALA A 319 -6.47 22.22 -0.76
C ALA A 319 -5.42 23.02 0.05
N GLN A 320 -4.85 22.42 1.11
CA GLN A 320 -3.81 23.07 1.91
C GLN A 320 -2.47 23.30 1.16
N PHE A 321 -2.33 22.70 -0.02
CA PHE A 321 -1.11 22.78 -0.85
C PHE A 321 -1.34 23.51 -2.18
N LYS A 322 -2.58 23.89 -2.49
CA LYS A 322 -2.87 24.70 -3.68
C LYS A 322 -2.34 26.10 -3.39
N HIS A 323 -1.30 26.50 -4.11
CA HIS A 323 -0.75 27.84 -4.06
C HIS A 323 -1.57 28.73 -5.01
N GLU A 324 -1.96 29.92 -4.57
CA GLU A 324 -2.51 30.97 -5.45
C GLU A 324 -1.47 31.49 -6.45
#